data_AF-A0A8B9THH9-F1
#
_entry.id   AF-A0A8B9THH9-F1
#
_cell.length_a   1.000
_cell.length_b   1.000
_cell.length_c   1.000
_cell.angle_alpha   90.00
_cell.angle_beta   90.00
_cell.angle_gamma   90.00
#
_symmetry.space_group_name_H-M   'P 1'
#
loop_
_entity.id
_entity.type
_entity.pdbx_description
1 polymer ?
#
loop_
_entity_poly.entity_id
_entity_poly.type
_entity_poly.pdbx_seq_one_letter_code
_entity_poly.pdbx_strand_id
1 'polypeptide(L)'
;MCPLGKMRLTIPCRAVTCTHLQCFDAALYLQMNEKKPTWICPVCDKKAAYESLILDGLFMEILNECSDVDEIKFQEDGSWCPMRPKKDAVKVQVHSAPK
;
A
#
# COMPACT_ATOMS: atom_id res chain seq x y z
N MET A 1 1.24 1.52 1.77
CA MET A 1 0.70 1.93 3.10
C MET A 1 -0.59 1.19 3.46
N CYS A 2 -0.91 1.04 4.75
CA CYS A 2 -2.17 0.44 5.23
C CYS A 2 -3.33 1.45 5.19
N PRO A 3 -4.48 1.13 4.56
CA PRO A 3 -5.60 2.06 4.42
C PRO A 3 -6.28 2.40 5.75
N LEU A 4 -6.26 1.45 6.71
CA LEU A 4 -6.86 1.57 8.03
C LEU A 4 -6.03 2.43 8.99
N GLY A 5 -4.74 2.12 9.11
CA GLY A 5 -3.87 2.71 10.13
C GLY A 5 -3.07 3.92 9.66
N LYS A 6 -3.08 4.23 8.36
CA LYS A 6 -2.20 5.24 7.74
C LYS A 6 -0.72 5.05 8.10
N MET A 7 -0.33 3.79 8.30
CA MET A 7 1.02 3.37 8.65
C MET A 7 1.53 2.37 7.62
N ARG A 8 2.84 2.12 7.62
CA ARG A 8 3.43 1.06 6.79
C ARG A 8 2.80 -0.29 7.16
N LEU A 9 2.53 -1.10 6.14
CA LEU A 9 2.05 -2.47 6.36
C LEU A 9 3.15 -3.27 7.05
N THR A 10 2.79 -4.02 8.08
CA THR A 10 3.68 -5.01 8.71
C THR A 10 3.25 -6.41 8.31
N ILE A 11 1.94 -6.66 8.30
CA ILE A 11 1.36 -7.95 7.91
C ILE A 11 0.36 -7.70 6.77
N PRO A 12 0.81 -7.65 5.50
CA PRO A 12 -0.04 -7.42 4.35
C PRO A 12 -1.05 -8.56 4.20
N CYS A 13 -2.33 -8.21 4.31
CA CYS A 13 -3.43 -9.15 4.30
C CYS A 13 -4.56 -8.64 3.41
N ARG A 14 -5.29 -9.60 2.82
CA ARG A 14 -6.56 -9.40 2.12
C ARG A 14 -7.39 -10.66 2.19
N ALA A 15 -8.68 -10.59 1.85
CA ALA A 15 -9.48 -11.81 1.69
C ALA A 15 -9.23 -12.44 0.32
N VAL A 16 -9.33 -13.77 0.23
CA VAL A 16 -9.24 -14.51 -1.05
C VAL A 16 -10.28 -14.06 -2.09
N THR A 17 -11.40 -13.50 -1.64
CA THR A 17 -12.49 -12.99 -2.47
C THR A 17 -12.27 -11.56 -2.97
N CYS A 18 -11.21 -10.88 -2.52
CA CYS A 18 -10.89 -9.52 -2.96
C CYS A 18 -10.34 -9.51 -4.39
N THR A 19 -10.88 -8.62 -5.22
CA THR A 19 -10.45 -8.40 -6.62
C THR A 19 -9.49 -7.21 -6.77
N HIS A 20 -8.91 -6.73 -5.67
CA HIS A 20 -7.92 -5.66 -5.62
C HIS A 20 -6.57 -6.17 -5.12
N LEU A 21 -5.50 -5.45 -5.46
CA LEU A 21 -4.13 -5.74 -4.99
C LEU A 21 -3.81 -5.10 -3.64
N GLN A 22 -4.41 -3.94 -3.35
CA GLN A 22 -4.13 -3.18 -2.12
C GLN A 22 -4.42 -4.04 -0.88
N CYS A 23 -3.39 -4.27 -0.07
CA CYS A 23 -3.50 -4.98 1.20
C CYS A 23 -3.87 -4.02 2.35
N PHE A 24 -4.38 -4.60 3.43
CA PHE A 24 -4.51 -3.95 4.75
C PHE A 24 -3.71 -4.72 5.80
N ASP A 25 -3.42 -4.07 6.93
CA ASP A 25 -2.63 -4.70 7.99
C ASP A 25 -3.47 -5.69 8.79
N ALA A 26 -3.05 -6.96 8.85
CA ALA A 26 -3.80 -8.02 9.51
C ALA A 26 -4.00 -7.76 11.00
N ALA A 27 -2.95 -7.31 11.72
CA ALA A 27 -3.04 -7.12 13.16
C ALA A 27 -4.05 -6.03 13.50
N LEU A 28 -3.99 -4.91 12.77
CA LEU A 28 -4.96 -3.83 12.94
C LEU A 28 -6.39 -4.25 12.56
N TYR A 29 -6.53 -5.03 11.48
CA TYR A 29 -7.84 -5.54 11.05
C TYR A 29 -8.49 -6.44 12.11
N LEU A 30 -7.71 -7.33 12.72
CA LEU A 30 -8.19 -8.21 13.79
C LEU A 30 -8.58 -7.40 15.04
N GLN A 31 -7.75 -6.43 15.45
CA GLN A 31 -8.07 -5.53 16.57
C GLN A 31 -9.38 -4.75 16.35
N MET A 32 -9.65 -4.30 15.12
CA MET A 32 -10.92 -3.64 14.79
C MET A 32 -12.11 -4.59 14.91
N ASN A 33 -11.97 -5.82 14.41
CA ASN A 33 -13.06 -6.81 14.45
C ASN A 33 -13.28 -7.41 15.84
N GLU A 34 -12.26 -7.43 16.70
CA GLU A 34 -12.42 -7.73 18.12
C GLU A 34 -13.33 -6.70 18.82
N LYS A 35 -13.16 -5.40 18.52
CA LYS A 35 -14.01 -4.33 19.07
C LYS A 35 -15.40 -4.30 18.46
N LYS A 36 -15.50 -4.45 17.14
CA LYS A 36 -16.75 -4.47 16.39
C LYS A 36 -16.65 -5.44 15.21
N PRO A 37 -17.22 -6.65 15.31
CA PRO A 37 -17.02 -7.73 14.34
C PRO A 37 -17.85 -7.51 13.07
N THR A 38 -17.44 -6.55 12.24
CA THR A 38 -18.10 -6.24 10.97
C THR A 38 -17.68 -7.18 9.85
N TRP A 39 -16.42 -7.63 9.86
CA TRP A 39 -15.81 -8.51 8.85
C TRP A 39 -15.97 -7.97 7.42
N ILE A 40 -15.80 -6.65 7.27
CA ILE A 40 -15.85 -5.93 6.00
C ILE A 40 -14.43 -5.50 5.60
N CYS A 41 -14.07 -5.73 4.33
CA CYS A 41 -12.79 -5.32 3.78
C CYS A 41 -12.69 -3.79 3.73
N PRO A 42 -11.65 -3.17 4.32
CA PRO A 42 -11.51 -1.71 4.37
C PRO A 42 -11.10 -1.05 3.04
N VAL A 43 -10.96 -1.85 1.97
CA VAL A 43 -10.57 -1.36 0.64
C VAL A 43 -11.74 -1.40 -0.34
N CYS A 44 -12.57 -2.44 -0.28
CA CYS A 44 -13.64 -2.66 -1.26
C CYS A 44 -15.02 -2.91 -0.65
N ASP A 45 -15.16 -2.79 0.68
CA ASP A 45 -16.41 -2.95 1.43
C ASP A 45 -17.13 -4.30 1.26
N LYS A 46 -16.46 -5.30 0.67
CA LYS A 46 -16.95 -6.69 0.57
C LYS A 46 -16.66 -7.47 1.85
N LYS A 47 -17.35 -8.60 2.05
CA LYS A 47 -17.09 -9.52 3.17
C LYS A 47 -15.65 -10.05 3.13
N ALA A 48 -14.99 -10.00 4.29
CA ALA A 48 -13.64 -10.50 4.54
C ALA A 48 -13.59 -11.20 5.91
N ALA A 49 -14.28 -12.34 6.01
CA ALA A 49 -14.30 -13.15 7.23
C ALA A 49 -12.91 -13.70 7.57
N TYR A 50 -12.66 -14.00 8.85
CA TYR A 50 -11.37 -14.48 9.34
C TYR A 50 -10.80 -15.64 8.52
N GLU A 51 -11.63 -16.63 8.21
CA GLU A 51 -11.28 -17.85 7.48
C GLU A 51 -10.93 -17.59 6.01
N SER A 52 -11.30 -16.43 5.49
CA SER A 52 -11.02 -16.01 4.12
C SER A 52 -9.76 -15.15 4.01
N LEU A 53 -9.16 -14.76 5.14
CA LEU A 53 -7.98 -13.90 5.15
C LEU A 53 -6.74 -14.69 4.70
N ILE A 54 -5.94 -14.05 3.85
CA ILE A 54 -4.65 -14.54 3.39
C ILE A 54 -3.58 -13.49 3.60
N LEU A 55 -2.36 -13.95 3.85
CA LEU A 55 -1.16 -13.11 3.80
C LEU A 55 -0.68 -13.03 2.36
N ASP A 56 -0.43 -11.81 1.88
CA ASP A 56 0.00 -11.59 0.50
C ASP A 56 1.52 -11.71 0.41
N GLY A 57 2.00 -12.83 -0.15
CA GLY A 57 3.43 -13.15 -0.23
C GLY A 57 4.23 -12.14 -1.05
N LEU A 58 3.65 -11.63 -2.15
CA LEU A 58 4.29 -10.62 -2.97
C LEU A 58 4.49 -9.31 -2.19
N PHE A 59 3.46 -8.85 -1.48
CA PHE A 59 3.62 -7.65 -0.65
C PHE A 59 4.58 -7.86 0.53
N MET A 60 4.69 -9.07 1.08
CA MET A 60 5.73 -9.39 2.09
C MET A 60 7.13 -9.18 1.52
N GLU A 61 7.40 -9.69 0.31
CA GLU A 61 8.69 -9.52 -0.38
C GLU A 61 8.99 -8.05 -0.66
N ILE A 62 8.03 -7.33 -1.25
CA ILE A 62 8.16 -5.89 -1.55
C ILE A 62 8.44 -5.08 -0.28
N LEU A 63 7.75 -5.38 0.82
CA LEU A 63 7.94 -4.66 2.08
C LEU A 63 9.34 -4.90 2.69
N ASN A 64 9.95 -6.05 2.41
CA ASN A 64 11.32 -6.35 2.81
C ASN A 64 12.36 -5.68 1.91
N GLU A 65 12.08 -5.56 0.61
CA GLU A 65 13.02 -4.98 -0.36
C GLU A 65 13.00 -3.45 -0.42
N CYS A 66 11.86 -2.81 -0.11
CA CYS A 66 11.70 -1.37 -0.28
C CYS A 66 11.02 -0.70 0.93
N SER A 67 11.83 -0.14 1.84
CA SER A 67 11.38 0.49 3.08
C SER A 67 11.21 2.01 3.02
N ASP A 68 11.68 2.65 1.95
CA ASP A 68 11.87 4.10 1.84
C ASP A 68 10.80 4.83 1.01
N VAL A 69 9.79 4.13 0.51
CA VAL A 69 8.67 4.71 -0.26
C VAL A 69 7.32 4.23 0.25
N ASP A 70 6.28 5.01 -0.03
CA ASP A 70 4.90 4.69 0.30
C ASP A 70 4.14 3.98 -0.82
N GLU A 71 4.61 4.16 -2.06
CA GLU A 71 3.97 3.72 -3.29
C GLU A 71 4.93 2.96 -4.21
N ILE A 72 4.38 1.98 -4.92
CA ILE A 72 5.06 1.21 -5.96
C ILE A 72 4.23 1.27 -7.24
N LYS A 73 4.87 1.00 -8.37
CA LYS A 73 4.21 0.84 -9.65
C LYS A 73 4.45 -0.55 -10.20
N PHE A 74 3.37 -1.26 -10.54
CA PHE A 74 3.45 -2.49 -11.33
C PHE A 74 3.58 -2.17 -12.83
N GLN A 75 4.35 -2.99 -13.52
CA GLN A 75 4.59 -2.95 -14.95
C GLN A 75 3.74 -4.02 -15.66
N GLU A 76 3.61 -3.92 -16.98
CA GLU A 76 2.79 -4.86 -17.77
C GLU A 76 3.35 -6.29 -17.76
N ASP A 77 4.65 -6.44 -17.57
CA ASP A 77 5.33 -7.74 -17.41
C ASP A 77 5.19 -8.33 -15.99
N GLY A 78 4.48 -7.64 -15.09
CA GLY A 78 4.27 -8.05 -13.70
C GLY A 78 5.39 -7.66 -12.74
N SER A 79 6.50 -7.10 -13.23
CA SER A 79 7.54 -6.52 -12.36
C SER A 79 7.05 -5.25 -11.68
N TRP A 80 7.77 -4.80 -10.64
CA TRP A 80 7.40 -3.60 -9.88
C TRP A 80 8.60 -2.69 -9.65
N CYS A 81 8.35 -1.40 -9.43
CA CYS A 81 9.38 -0.43 -9.06
C CYS A 81 8.90 0.56 -7.98
N PRO A 82 9.78 1.03 -7.08
CA PRO A 82 9.48 2.09 -6.12
C PRO A 82 9.07 3.40 -6.82
N MET A 83 8.00 4.05 -6.37
CA MET A 83 7.63 5.39 -6.84
C MET A 83 8.34 6.47 -6.03
N ARG A 84 9.49 6.93 -6.53
CA ARG A 84 10.20 8.06 -5.95
C ARG A 84 9.69 9.36 -6.57
N PRO A 85 9.41 10.41 -5.79
CA PRO A 85 9.07 11.72 -6.34
C PRO A 85 10.18 12.15 -7.29
N LYS A 86 9.84 12.44 -8.56
CA LYS A 86 10.78 13.09 -9.46
C LYS A 86 11.13 14.43 -8.84
N LYS A 87 12.41 14.69 -8.56
CA LYS A 87 12.88 16.06 -8.38
C LYS A 87 12.59 16.76 -9.69
N ASP A 88 11.55 17.58 -9.75
CA ASP A 88 11.38 18.51 -10.85
C ASP A 88 12.69 19.30 -10.93
N ALA A 89 13.37 19.19 -12.07
CA ALA A 89 14.54 20.00 -12.34
C ALA A 89 14.07 21.45 -12.37
N VAL A 90 14.28 22.17 -11.26
CA VAL A 90 14.08 23.61 -11.20
C VAL A 90 14.98 24.22 -12.27
N LYS A 91 14.39 24.60 -13.41
CA LYS A 91 15.06 25.47 -14.38
C LYS A 91 15.27 26.80 -13.68
N VAL A 92 16.47 27.02 -13.16
CA VAL A 92 16.91 28.34 -12.71
C VAL A 92 16.88 29.27 -13.92
N GLN A 93 15.86 30.10 -14.03
CA GLN A 93 15.89 31.23 -14.96
C GLN A 93 16.89 32.25 -14.41
N VAL A 94 18.07 32.28 -15.04
CA VAL A 94 19.05 33.35 -14.82
C VAL A 94 18.48 34.60 -15.49
N HIS A 95 17.82 35.46 -14.71
CA HIS A 95 17.55 36.82 -15.17
C HIS A 95 18.85 37.60 -15.18
N SER A 96 19.39 37.85 -16.37
CA SER A 96 20.45 38.82 -16.61
C SER A 96 19.93 40.22 -16.31
N ALA A 97 20.54 40.90 -15.33
CA ALA A 97 20.31 42.31 -15.06
C ALA A 97 20.83 43.18 -16.22
N PRO A 98 20.11 44.21 -16.69
CA PRO A 98 20.66 45.19 -17.62
C PRO A 98 21.54 46.22 -16.89
N LYS A 99 22.57 46.68 -17.61
CA LYS A 99 23.45 47.81 -17.28
C LYS A 99 22.70 49.12 -17.08
#